data_AF-A0A9E3N7Z3-F1
#
_entry.id   AF-A0A9E3N7Z3-F1
#
_cell.length_a   1.000
_cell.length_b   1.000
_cell.length_c   1.000
_cell.angle_alpha   90.00
_cell.angle_beta   90.00
_cell.angle_gamma   90.00
#
_symmetry.space_group_name_H-M   'P 1'
#
loop_
_entity.id
_entity.type
_entity.pdbx_description
1 polymer ?
#
loop_
_entity_poly.entity_id
_entity_poly.type
_entity_poly.pdbx_seq_one_letter_code
_entity_poly.pdbx_strand_id
1 'polypeptide(L)' 'VTKNLLFVSTNVATYAIDLRTHKAVWSYPAGGKLALTRSGVLYIQNADALVAFNVK' A
#
# COMPACT_ATOMS: atom_id res chain seq x y z
N VAL A 1 9.39 0.59 10.45
CA VAL A 1 9.02 1.17 9.15
C VAL A 1 7.57 0.79 8.92
N THR A 2 6.62 1.61 9.39
CA THR A 2 5.80 2.54 8.57
C THR A 2 5.23 3.67 9.45
N LYS A 3 6.03 4.32 10.30
CA LYS A 3 5.48 5.28 11.28
C LYS A 3 4.89 6.57 10.67
N ASN A 4 5.15 6.84 9.38
CA ASN A 4 4.72 8.07 8.71
C ASN A 4 3.98 7.83 7.39
N LEU A 5 3.67 6.58 7.04
CA LEU A 5 3.00 6.25 5.78
C LEU A 5 1.64 5.61 6.05
N LEU A 6 0.60 6.16 5.43
CA LEU A 6 -0.71 5.54 5.32
C LEU A 6 -0.81 4.85 3.97
N PHE A 7 -1.19 3.57 3.96
CA PHE A 7 -1.51 2.85 2.73
C PHE A 7 -3.00 2.85 2.52
N VAL A 8 -3.45 3.31 1.34
CA VAL A 8 -4.86 3.36 0.95
C VAL A 8 -5.05 2.71 -0.40
N SER A 9 -6.16 1.99 -0.56
CA SER A 9 -6.58 1.42 -1.83
C SER A 9 -7.78 2.18 -2.39
N THR A 10 -7.78 2.42 -3.69
CA THR A 10 -8.96 2.75 -4.49
C THR A 10 -9.46 1.49 -5.19
N ASN A 11 -10.40 1.64 -6.12
CA ASN A 11 -10.83 0.54 -7.00
C ASN A 11 -9.77 0.15 -8.04
N VAL A 12 -8.78 1.01 -8.34
CA VAL A 12 -7.80 0.79 -9.43
C VAL A 12 -6.34 0.81 -8.97
N ALA A 13 -6.03 1.39 -7.83
CA ALA A 13 -4.65 1.57 -7.39
C ALA A 13 -4.50 1.59 -5.87
N THR A 14 -3.28 1.32 -5.42
CA THR A 14 -2.87 1.46 -4.02
C THR A 14 -1.82 2.56 -3.93
N TYR A 15 -1.94 3.42 -2.91
CA TYR A 15 -1.05 4.55 -2.68
C TYR A 15 -0.43 4.48 -1.29
N ALA A 16 0.81 4.95 -1.18
CA ALA A 16 1.40 5.33 0.10
C ALA A 16 1.34 6.85 0.23
N ILE A 17 0.68 7.34 1.27
CA ILE A 17 0.55 8.76 1.59
C ILE A 17 1.47 9.08 2.76
N ASP A 18 2.34 10.07 2.58
CA ASP A 18 3.13 10.64 3.68
C ASP A 18 2.21 11.46 4.60
N LEU A 19 2.13 11.05 5.88
CA LEU A 19 1.20 11.63 6.86
C LEU A 19 1.55 13.07 7.26
N ARG A 20 2.76 13.55 6.97
CA ARG A 20 3.18 14.92 7.31
C ARG A 20 2.84 15.90 6.19
N THR A 21 3.02 15.46 4.94
CA THR A 21 2.85 16.31 3.75
C THR A 21 1.54 16.07 3.01
N HIS A 22 0.83 14.98 3.34
CA HIS A 22 -0.39 14.51 2.70
C HIS A 22 -0.23 14.21 1.19
N LYS A 23 1.01 13.97 0.75
CA LYS A 23 1.32 13.66 -0.64
C LYS A 23 1.44 12.16 -0.84
N ALA A 24 1.00 11.68 -2.00
CA ALA A 24 1.35 10.34 -2.46
C ALA A 24 2.84 10.29 -2.78
N VAL A 25 3.56 9.37 -2.14
CA VAL A 25 5.01 9.18 -2.32
C VAL A 25 5.35 7.86 -3.01
N TRP A 26 4.35 6.98 -3.15
CA TRP A 26 4.43 5.73 -3.90
C TRP A 26 3.04 5.33 -4.38
N SER A 27 2.97 4.63 -5.50
CA SER A 27 1.73 4.05 -6.03
C SER A 27 1.97 2.78 -6.83
N TYR A 28 0.97 1.90 -6.86
CA TYR A 28 0.95 0.72 -7.71
C TYR A 28 -0.44 0.52 -8.33
N PRO A 29 -0.55 0.18 -9.62
CA PRO A 29 -1.83 0.09 -10.35
C PRO A 29 -2.58 -1.22 -10.03
N ALA A 30 -2.80 -1.50 -8.75
CA ALA A 30 -3.74 -2.51 -8.29
C ALA A 30 -4.46 -1.99 -7.05
N GLY A 31 -5.79 -1.95 -7.14
CA GLY A 31 -6.66 -1.79 -5.97
C GLY A 31 -6.95 -3.14 -5.32
N GLY A 32 -7.61 -3.14 -4.17
CA GLY A 32 -8.07 -4.35 -3.50
C GLY A 32 -8.01 -4.29 -1.98
N LYS A 33 -8.05 -5.47 -1.35
CA LYS A 33 -7.86 -5.61 0.09
C LYS A 33 -6.39 -5.49 0.43
N LEU A 34 -6.09 -4.75 1.49
CA LEU A 34 -4.72 -4.51 1.95
C LEU A 34 -4.45 -5.25 3.25
N ALA A 35 -3.27 -5.84 3.37
CA ALA A 35 -2.73 -6.36 4.62
C ALA A 35 -1.25 -5.97 4.75
N LEU A 36 -0.85 -5.48 5.93
CA LEU A 36 0.53 -5.08 6.21
C LEU A 36 1.08 -5.91 7.36
N THR A 37 2.21 -6.56 7.15
CA THR A 37 2.88 -7.36 8.19
C THR A 37 3.78 -6.50 9.08
N ARG A 38 4.09 -7.00 10.29
CA ARG A 38 5.14 -6.39 11.14
C ARG A 38 6.53 -6.43 10.50
N SER A 39 6.76 -7.39 9.60
CA SER A 39 8.01 -7.46 8.82
C SER A 39 8.08 -6.42 7.70
N GLY A 40 7.01 -5.64 7.47
CA GLY A 40 6.94 -4.58 6.48
C GLY A 40 6.69 -5.08 5.06
N VAL A 41 5.93 -6.15 4.92
CA VAL A 41 5.42 -6.61 3.63
C VAL A 41 3.98 -6.14 3.48
N LEU A 42 3.72 -5.38 2.42
CA LEU A 42 2.38 -4.98 2.00
C LEU A 42 1.85 -6.00 0.99
N TYR A 43 0.70 -6.59 1.30
CA TYR A 43 -0.08 -7.42 0.38
C TYR A 43 -1.24 -6.60 -0.20
N ILE A 44 -1.43 -6.74 -1.52
CA ILE A 44 -2.59 -6.21 -2.24
C ILE A 44 -3.28 -7.39 -2.91
N GLN A 45 -4.54 -7.63 -2.55
CA GLN A 45 -5.35 -8.73 -3.07
C GLN A 45 -6.56 -8.20 -3.85
N ASN A 46 -6.69 -8.61 -5.10
CA ASN A 46 -7.87 -8.40 -5.92
C ASN A 46 -8.34 -9.71 -6.56
N ALA A 47 -9.30 -9.64 -7.48
CA ALA A 47 -9.89 -10.82 -8.11
C ALA A 47 -8.88 -11.62 -8.95
N ASP A 48 -7.86 -10.95 -9.50
CA ASP A 48 -6.96 -11.52 -10.50
C ASP A 48 -5.61 -11.95 -9.87
N ALA A 49 -5.17 -11.27 -8.82
CA ALA A 49 -3.83 -11.45 -8.27
C ALA A 49 -3.72 -11.15 -6.77
N LEU A 50 -2.66 -11.75 -6.19
CA LEU A 50 -2.07 -11.37 -4.92
C LEU A 50 -0.63 -10.92 -5.18
N VAL A 51 -0.33 -9.66 -4.88
CA VAL A 51 1.02 -9.10 -5.01
C VAL A 51 1.57 -8.68 -3.66
N ALA A 52 2.90 -8.73 -3.53
CA ALA A 52 3.61 -8.42 -2.29
C ALA A 52 4.74 -7.41 -2.53
N PHE A 53 4.84 -6.41 -1.67
CA PHE A 53 5.88 -5.38 -1.71
C PHE A 53 6.59 -5.29 -0.37
N ASN A 54 7.93 -5.27 -0.38
CA ASN A 54 8.68 -4.87 0.80
C ASN A 54 8.66 -3.33 0.91
N VAL A 55 8.19 -2.82 2.04
CA VAL A 55 8.03 -1.39 2.32
C VAL A 55 8.84 -0.95 3.56
N LYS A 56 9.85 -1.75 3.94
CA LYS A 56 10.86 -1.36 4.93
C LYS A 56 11.97 -0.50 4.35
#